data_AF-A0A0F9U4M6-F1
#
_entry.id   AF-A0A0F9U4M6-F1
#
_cell.length_a   1.000
_cell.length_b   1.000
_cell.length_c   1.000
_cell.angle_alpha   90.00
_cell.angle_beta   90.00
_cell.angle_gamma   90.00
#
_symmetry.space_group_name_H-M   'P 1'
#
loop_
_entity.id
_entity.type
_entity.pdbx_description
1 polymer ?
#
loop_
_entity_poly.entity_id
_entity_poly.type
_entity_poly.pdbx_seq_one_letter_code
_entity_poly.pdbx_strand_id
1 'polypeptide(L)'
;MTMEQRIKRIIKQTENDLLQTIEQDCQLITTLKTQRDNLLDVAREIVSDFDNYGEVLQTGFDGEYGNDTAIGRLVIIVDRINKP
;
A
#
# COMPACT_ATOMS: atom_id res chain seq x y z
N MET A 1 11.38 -18.63 1.98
CA MET A 1 11.93 -17.43 1.33
C MET A 1 11.84 -16.29 2.34
N THR A 2 12.96 -15.62 2.55
CA THR A 2 13.21 -14.65 3.61
C THR A 2 12.51 -13.32 3.32
N MET A 3 11.77 -12.82 4.31
CA MET A 3 11.15 -11.50 4.37
C MET A 3 12.08 -10.44 3.75
N GLU A 4 11.69 -9.86 2.63
CA GLU A 4 12.26 -8.59 2.18
C GLU A 4 11.94 -7.55 3.24
N GLN A 5 12.97 -6.83 3.70
CA GLN A 5 12.78 -5.75 4.67
C GLN A 5 12.03 -4.61 3.97
N ARG A 6 10.71 -4.57 4.18
CA ARG A 6 9.84 -3.50 3.69
C ARG A 6 9.61 -2.53 4.84
N ILE A 7 10.22 -1.36 4.79
CA ILE A 7 9.85 -0.29 5.72
C ILE A 7 8.59 0.36 5.15
N LYS A 8 7.46 0.08 5.78
CA LYS A 8 6.14 0.62 5.47
C LYS A 8 5.77 1.59 6.58
N ARG A 9 5.58 2.86 6.27
CA ARG A 9 5.09 3.85 7.24
C ARG A 9 3.84 4.51 6.67
N ILE A 10 2.70 4.39 7.34
CA ILE A 10 1.54 5.25 7.02
C ILE A 10 1.92 6.69 7.37
N ILE A 11 1.94 7.54 6.35
CA ILE A 11 2.10 8.99 6.47
C ILE A 11 0.74 9.59 6.82
N LYS A 12 -0.33 9.15 6.14
CA LYS A 12 -1.68 9.67 6.32
C LYS A 12 -2.71 8.58 6.00
N GLN A 13 -3.79 8.54 6.76
CA GLN A 13 -4.99 7.78 6.43
C GLN A 13 -6.17 8.74 6.38
N THR A 14 -6.96 8.67 5.32
CA THR A 14 -8.16 9.47 5.13
C THR A 14 -9.34 8.53 4.89
N GLU A 15 -10.36 8.61 5.75
CA GLU A 15 -11.61 7.90 5.53
C GLU A 15 -12.58 8.78 4.74
N ASN A 16 -13.21 8.20 3.72
CA ASN A 16 -14.23 8.85 2.92
C ASN A 16 -15.56 8.09 3.10
N ASP A 17 -16.38 8.57 4.02
CA ASP A 17 -17.67 7.95 4.34
C ASP A 17 -18.69 8.05 3.20
N LEU A 18 -18.57 9.05 2.31
CA LEU A 18 -19.48 9.19 1.17
C LEU A 18 -19.25 8.11 0.12
N LEU A 19 -17.98 7.75 -0.10
CA LEU A 19 -17.57 6.72 -1.05
C LEU A 19 -17.34 5.37 -0.38
N GLN A 20 -17.49 5.27 0.94
CA GLN A 20 -17.14 4.09 1.75
C GLN A 20 -15.73 3.59 1.41
N THR A 21 -14.75 4.50 1.36
CA THR A 21 -13.35 4.14 1.03
C THR A 21 -12.37 4.64 2.07
N ILE A 22 -11.23 3.97 2.16
CA ILE A 22 -10.08 4.41 2.94
C ILE A 22 -8.93 4.68 1.98
N GLU A 23 -8.44 5.91 1.97
CA GLU A 23 -7.22 6.30 1.27
C GLU A 23 -6.05 6.25 2.25
N GLN A 24 -5.09 5.37 1.99
CA GLN A 24 -3.85 5.27 2.74
C GLN A 24 -2.69 5.80 1.93
N ASP A 25 -1.95 6.69 2.55
CA ASP A 25 -0.74 7.27 2.03
C ASP A 25 0.45 6.72 2.82
N CYS A 26 1.28 5.93 2.14
CA CYS A 26 2.34 5.16 2.76
C CYS A 26 3.69 5.55 2.18
N GLN A 27 4.69 5.74 3.04
CA GLN A 27 6.09 5.69 2.63
C GLN A 27 6.47 4.23 2.47
N LEU A 28 6.93 3.87 1.27
CA LEU A 28 7.44 2.55 0.96
C LEU A 28 8.94 2.64 0.69
N ILE A 29 9.72 1.88 1.45
CA ILE A 29 11.13 1.57 1.15
C ILE A 29 11.22 0.06 1.08
N THR A 30 11.51 -0.48 -0.11
CA THR A 30 11.58 -1.93 -0.34
C THR A 30 12.82 -2.27 -1.14
N THR A 31 13.52 -3.35 -0.77
CA THR A 31 14.70 -3.87 -1.48
C THR A 31 14.33 -4.79 -2.65
N LEU A 32 13.21 -4.52 -3.30
CA LEU A 32 12.72 -5.29 -4.44
C LEU A 32 12.99 -4.56 -5.75
N LYS A 33 13.32 -5.36 -6.78
CA LYS A 33 12.98 -5.08 -8.18
C LYS A 33 11.46 -5.09 -8.33
N THR A 34 10.81 -4.10 -7.74
CA THR A 34 9.35 -4.00 -7.68
C THR A 34 8.87 -3.56 -9.05
N GLN A 35 8.68 -4.51 -9.97
CA GLN A 35 7.88 -4.25 -11.16
C GLN A 35 6.44 -4.00 -10.72
N ARG A 36 5.66 -3.28 -11.56
CA ARG A 36 4.30 -2.79 -11.26
C ARG A 36 3.37 -3.84 -10.63
N ASP A 37 3.53 -5.12 -10.99
CA ASP A 37 2.73 -6.24 -10.47
C ASP A 37 2.97 -6.50 -8.97
N ASN A 38 4.16 -6.21 -8.45
CA ASN A 38 4.47 -6.37 -7.03
C ASN A 38 3.86 -5.26 -6.14
N LEU A 39 3.47 -4.12 -6.70
CA LEU A 39 2.88 -3.02 -5.91
C LEU A 39 1.51 -3.39 -5.35
N LEU A 40 0.72 -4.17 -6.09
CA LEU A 40 -0.59 -4.62 -5.62
C LEU A 40 -0.46 -5.55 -4.41
N ASP A 41 0.52 -6.46 -4.45
CA ASP A 41 0.78 -7.37 -3.34
C ASP A 41 1.33 -6.62 -2.11
N VAL A 42 2.22 -5.65 -2.33
CA VAL A 42 2.68 -4.73 -1.27
C VAL A 42 1.50 -3.97 -0.66
N ALA A 43 0.58 -3.46 -1.48
CA ALA A 43 -0.59 -2.74 -1.02
C ALA A 43 -1.52 -3.64 -0.20
N ARG A 44 -1.78 -4.86 -0.65
CA ARG A 44 -2.59 -5.85 0.09
C ARG A 44 -1.99 -6.19 1.44
N GLU A 45 -0.67 -6.39 1.50
CA GLU A 45 0.02 -6.61 2.76
C GLU A 45 -0.11 -5.40 3.68
N ILE A 46 0.10 -4.17 3.19
CA ILE A 46 -0.06 -2.95 3.99
C ILE A 46 -1.49 -2.87 4.55
N VAL A 47 -2.51 -3.07 3.71
CA VAL A 47 -3.90 -3.04 4.14
C VAL A 47 -4.17 -4.05 5.25
N SER A 48 -3.62 -5.27 5.11
CA SER A 48 -3.69 -6.30 6.16
C SER A 48 -2.91 -5.94 7.42
N ASP A 49 -1.70 -5.37 7.30
CA ASP A 49 -0.83 -4.99 8.42
C ASP A 49 -1.47 -3.90 9.29
N PHE A 50 -2.37 -3.10 8.73
CA PHE A 50 -3.03 -1.97 9.40
C PHE A 50 -4.51 -2.21 9.72
N ASP A 51 -4.96 -3.46 9.80
CA ASP A 51 -6.34 -3.83 10.18
C ASP A 51 -7.43 -3.12 9.36
N ASN A 52 -7.11 -2.76 8.12
CA ASN A 52 -8.10 -2.32 7.15
C ASN A 52 -8.61 -3.56 6.40
N TYR A 53 -9.92 -3.76 6.41
CA TYR A 53 -10.57 -4.94 5.85
C TYR A 53 -11.32 -4.46 4.62
N GLY A 54 -10.96 -5.00 3.45
CA GLY A 54 -11.51 -4.53 2.19
C GLY A 54 -10.70 -4.96 0.98
N GLU A 55 -11.30 -4.78 -0.19
CA GLU A 55 -10.62 -4.98 -1.46
C GLU A 55 -9.80 -3.74 -1.81
N VAL A 56 -8.53 -3.94 -2.20
CA VAL A 56 -7.70 -2.86 -2.76
C VAL A 56 -8.28 -2.52 -4.14
N LEU A 57 -8.94 -1.37 -4.24
CA LEU A 57 -9.56 -0.90 -5.47
C LEU A 57 -8.53 -0.28 -6.41
N GLN A 58 -7.57 0.46 -5.86
CA GLN A 58 -6.60 1.20 -6.64
C GLN A 58 -5.29 1.39 -5.87
N THR A 59 -4.18 1.34 -6.61
CA THR A 59 -2.85 1.67 -6.11
C THR A 59 -2.20 2.70 -7.02
N GLY A 60 -1.56 3.71 -6.43
CA GLY A 60 -0.70 4.65 -7.13
C GLY A 60 0.64 4.74 -6.43
N PHE A 61 1.75 4.64 -7.16
CA PHE A 61 3.09 4.81 -6.61
C PHE A 61 3.76 6.00 -7.28
N ASP A 62 4.17 6.96 -6.47
CA ASP A 62 4.97 8.11 -6.88
C ASP A 62 6.33 8.02 -6.19
N GLY A 63 7.37 7.65 -6.94
CA GLY A 63 8.67 7.38 -6.38
C GLY A 63 9.69 6.91 -7.40
N GLU A 64 10.90 6.68 -6.91
CA GLU A 64 12.03 6.27 -7.73
C GLU A 64 12.25 4.76 -7.60
N TYR A 65 12.41 4.11 -8.75
CA TYR A 65 12.85 2.73 -8.84
C TYR A 65 14.36 2.73 -9.13
N GLY A 66 15.14 2.36 -8.12
CA GLY A 66 16.53 1.96 -8.30
C GLY A 66 16.64 0.52 -8.81
N ASN A 67 17.88 0.07 -9.03
CA ASN A 67 18.15 -1.29 -9.53
C ASN A 67 17.64 -2.39 -8.59
N ASP A 68 17.68 -2.15 -7.29
CA ASP A 68 17.30 -3.13 -6.25
C ASP A 68 16.46 -2.51 -5.13
N THR A 69 16.10 -1.23 -5.23
CA THR A 69 15.34 -0.53 -4.18
C THR A 69 14.28 0.36 -4.83
N ALA A 70 13.05 0.35 -4.31
CA ALA A 70 12.06 1.37 -4.61
C ALA A 70 11.80 2.22 -3.37
N ILE A 71 11.81 3.54 -3.55
CA ILE A 71 11.53 4.53 -2.51
C ILE A 71 10.48 5.49 -3.02
N GLY A 72 9.35 5.59 -2.33
CA GLY A 72 8.29 6.48 -2.77
C GLY A 72 7.06 6.50 -1.88
N ARG A 73 6.06 7.20 -2.40
CA ARG A 73 4.74 7.36 -1.84
C ARG A 73 3.79 6.38 -2.51
N LEU A 74 3.24 5.45 -1.74
CA LEU A 74 2.21 4.52 -2.18
C LEU A 74 0.86 5.00 -1.66
N VAL A 75 -0.04 5.35 -2.58
CA VAL A 75 -1.44 5.64 -2.32
C VAL A 75 -2.24 4.38 -2.57
N ILE A 76 -3.04 3.97 -1.58
CA ILE A 76 -3.89 2.77 -1.63
C ILE A 76 -5.32 3.21 -1.35
N ILE A 77 -6.25 2.85 -2.23
CA ILE A 77 -7.69 3.03 -2.01
C ILE A 77 -8.30 1.66 -1.72
N VAL A 78 -8.95 1.55 -0.56
CA VAL A 78 -9.56 0.32 -0.07
C VAL A 78 -11.06 0.54 0.03
N ASP A 79 -11.85 -0.42 -0.46
CA ASP A 79 -13.29 -0.45 -0.18
C ASP A 79 -13.53 -0.76 1.29
N ARG A 80 -14.35 0.03 1.96
CA ARG A 80 -14.77 -0.21 3.34
C ARG A 80 -15.90 -1.24 3.31
N ILE A 81 -15.59 -2.47 2.90
CA ILE A 81 -16.53 -3.57 3.08
C ILE A 81 -16.73 -3.71 4.58
N ASN A 82 -17.98 -3.55 5.03
CA ASN A 82 -18.38 -3.72 6.41
C ASN A 82 -17.63 -4.91 7.02
N LYS A 83 -16.77 -4.64 8.02
CA LYS A 83 -16.22 -5.72 8.86
C LYS A 83 -17.41 -6.61 9.26
N PRO A 84 -17.29 -7.94 9.18
CA PRO A 84 -18.30 -8.82 9.75
C PRO A 84 -18.56 -8.48 11.23
#